data_AF-A0A9W8Y5I3-F1
#
_entry.id   AF-A0A9W8Y5I3-F1
#
_cell.length_a   1.000
_cell.length_b   1.000
_cell.length_c   1.000
_cell.angle_alpha   90.00
_cell.angle_beta   90.00
_cell.angle_gamma   90.00
#
_symmetry.space_group_name_H-M   'P 1'
#
loop_
_entity.id
_entity.type
_entity.pdbx_description
1 polymer ?
#
loop_
_entity_poly.entity_id
_entity_poly.type
_entity_poly.pdbx_seq_one_letter_code
_entity_poly.pdbx_strand_id
1 'polypeptide(L)'
;MTRTLIVFGSGPGIGNNVAAAFASKGIDHIILLARNTQRLENEDAPFVSKGHNSVKVDTLRLDLANLDSIPSVITKIDHLTENEDVEVVFFNAARIKPSEPLGVSVQEIDEDFKVWSHYYYTTTTLLHSAVPLPNPTQPNHPKTQIANPLSLTQTTNLALYIIAQHYLPRLQTLASSSSSPSPLKPALLVTNSALPWDPIPQLLSLSAVKAAQANMVQSFDRAFAGSGVHIGLIHVCGQVAPGNKVLNPGTIAERTVAFWEVGRGVEVRIEEE
;
A
#
# COMPACT_ATOMS: atom_id res chain seq x y z
N MET A 1 6.55 -18.75 -15.81
CA MET A 1 7.38 -19.21 -14.67
C MET A 1 6.42 -19.31 -13.47
N THR A 2 6.90 -19.43 -12.23
CA THR A 2 6.00 -19.28 -11.05
C THR A 2 5.35 -17.90 -11.11
N ARG A 3 4.02 -17.81 -10.99
CA ARG A 3 3.29 -16.54 -10.98
C ARG A 3 3.08 -16.07 -9.55
N THR A 4 3.43 -14.82 -9.26
CA THR A 4 3.52 -14.33 -7.88
C THR A 4 2.60 -13.14 -7.60
N LEU A 5 1.90 -13.21 -6.47
CA LEU A 5 1.12 -12.12 -5.88
C LEU A 5 1.83 -11.61 -4.62
N ILE A 6 2.00 -10.29 -4.54
CA ILE A 6 2.50 -9.61 -3.33
C ILE A 6 1.34 -8.83 -2.69
N VAL A 7 1.05 -9.11 -1.42
CA VAL A 7 -0.04 -8.46 -0.67
C VAL A 7 0.52 -7.53 0.40
N PHE A 8 0.50 -6.23 0.14
CA PHE A 8 0.85 -5.19 1.09
C PHE A 8 -0.33 -4.83 1.99
N GLY A 9 -0.27 -5.26 3.26
CA GLY A 9 -1.38 -5.10 4.21
C GLY A 9 -2.31 -6.30 4.25
N SER A 10 -1.73 -7.50 4.39
CA SER A 10 -2.49 -8.72 4.68
C SER A 10 -3.07 -8.67 6.10
N GLY A 11 -4.38 -8.79 6.21
CA GLY A 11 -5.09 -8.75 7.48
C GLY A 11 -6.39 -9.53 7.39
N PRO A 12 -7.03 -9.79 8.55
CA PRO A 12 -8.25 -10.57 8.60
C PRO A 12 -9.34 -9.83 7.83
N GLY A 13 -9.92 -10.47 6.82
CA GLY A 13 -10.93 -9.88 5.96
C GLY A 13 -10.45 -9.78 4.52
N ILE A 14 -10.26 -8.56 4.00
CA ILE A 14 -10.02 -8.37 2.56
C ILE A 14 -8.70 -9.02 2.11
N GLY A 15 -7.58 -8.71 2.77
CA GLY A 15 -6.25 -9.08 2.29
C GLY A 15 -6.05 -10.59 2.13
N ASN A 16 -6.41 -11.38 3.15
CA ASN A 16 -6.25 -12.83 3.11
C ASN A 16 -7.28 -13.52 2.18
N ASN A 17 -8.50 -13.00 2.07
CA ASN A 17 -9.50 -13.53 1.14
C ASN A 17 -9.14 -13.24 -0.32
N VAL A 18 -8.63 -12.03 -0.62
CA VAL A 18 -8.11 -11.70 -1.95
C VAL A 18 -6.95 -12.62 -2.30
N ALA A 19 -5.99 -12.81 -1.38
CA ALA A 19 -4.89 -13.76 -1.59
C ALA A 19 -5.38 -15.18 -1.91
N ALA A 20 -6.32 -15.72 -1.12
CA ALA A 20 -6.91 -17.03 -1.38
C ALA A 20 -7.65 -17.09 -2.72
N ALA A 21 -8.37 -16.03 -3.11
CA ALA A 21 -9.03 -15.98 -4.40
C ALA A 21 -8.03 -15.96 -5.57
N PHE A 22 -6.90 -15.26 -5.45
CA PHE A 22 -5.83 -15.28 -6.47
C PHE A 22 -5.14 -16.65 -6.57
N ALA A 23 -4.92 -17.33 -5.44
CA ALA A 23 -4.43 -18.72 -5.44
C ALA A 23 -5.31 -19.64 -6.30
N SER A 24 -6.64 -19.44 -6.28
CA SER A 24 -7.58 -20.19 -7.13
C SER A 24 -7.50 -19.88 -8.63
N LYS A 25 -6.78 -18.81 -9.02
CA LYS A 25 -6.63 -18.35 -10.41
C LYS A 25 -5.25 -18.61 -11.00
N GLY A 26 -4.52 -19.56 -10.42
CA GLY A 26 -3.21 -19.98 -10.91
C GLY A 26 -2.10 -19.00 -10.60
N ILE A 27 -2.22 -18.25 -9.50
CA ILE A 27 -1.07 -17.67 -8.81
C ILE A 27 -0.48 -18.76 -7.92
N ASP A 28 0.79 -19.06 -8.13
CA ASP A 28 1.48 -20.20 -7.51
C ASP A 28 2.21 -19.80 -6.23
N HIS A 29 2.60 -18.53 -6.11
CA HIS A 29 3.31 -18.01 -4.96
C HIS A 29 2.66 -16.72 -4.45
N ILE A 30 2.40 -16.66 -3.14
CA ILE A 30 1.79 -15.53 -2.47
C ILE A 30 2.72 -15.05 -1.36
N ILE A 31 3.03 -13.75 -1.36
CA ILE A 31 3.81 -13.11 -0.31
C ILE A 31 2.90 -12.19 0.49
N LEU A 32 2.66 -12.52 1.76
CA LEU A 32 1.79 -11.76 2.66
C LEU A 32 2.62 -10.82 3.55
N LEU A 33 2.30 -9.52 3.51
CA LEU A 33 3.01 -8.52 4.30
C LEU A 33 2.09 -7.79 5.28
N ALA A 34 2.49 -7.76 6.57
CA ALA A 34 1.76 -7.06 7.62
C ALA A 34 2.63 -6.82 8.86
N ARG A 35 2.11 -6.00 9.79
CA ARG A 35 2.77 -5.72 11.07
C ARG A 35 2.72 -6.90 12.05
N ASN A 36 1.59 -7.60 12.11
CA ASN A 36 1.40 -8.70 13.06
C ASN A 36 1.86 -10.02 12.43
N THR A 37 3.11 -10.41 12.68
CA THR A 37 3.71 -11.64 12.15
C THR A 37 3.07 -12.90 12.71
N GLN A 38 2.72 -12.90 14.00
CA GLN A 38 2.06 -14.04 14.62
C GLN A 38 0.74 -14.37 13.93
N ARG A 39 -0.07 -13.36 13.59
CA ARG A 39 -1.29 -13.57 12.82
C ARG A 39 -1.00 -14.03 11.39
N LEU A 40 -0.01 -13.44 10.72
CA LEU A 40 0.36 -13.86 9.37
C LEU A 40 0.69 -15.36 9.31
N GLU A 41 1.53 -15.81 10.24
CA GLU A 41 2.06 -17.17 10.27
C GLU A 41 1.03 -18.18 10.77
N ASN A 42 0.22 -17.84 11.78
CA ASN A 42 -0.68 -18.79 12.43
C ASN A 42 -2.11 -18.77 11.88
N GLU A 43 -2.52 -17.71 11.19
CA GLU A 43 -3.90 -17.54 10.69
C GLU A 43 -3.95 -17.27 9.19
N ASP A 44 -3.32 -16.19 8.71
CA ASP A 44 -3.51 -15.73 7.32
C ASP A 44 -2.86 -16.70 6.30
N ALA A 45 -1.62 -17.14 6.52
CA ALA A 45 -0.94 -18.07 5.62
C ALA A 45 -1.57 -19.48 5.61
N PRO A 46 -1.95 -20.07 6.77
CA PRO A 46 -2.75 -21.30 6.80
C PRO A 46 -4.10 -21.15 6.10
N PHE A 47 -4.79 -20.02 6.25
CA PHE A 47 -6.06 -19.76 5.57
C PHE A 47 -5.90 -19.77 4.04
N VAL A 48 -4.89 -19.08 3.52
CA VAL A 48 -4.62 -19.00 2.07
C VAL A 48 -4.21 -20.36 1.51
N SER A 49 -3.36 -21.11 2.22
CA SER A 49 -2.86 -22.42 1.76
C SER A 49 -3.88 -23.56 1.90
N LYS A 50 -4.84 -23.48 2.84
CA LYS A 50 -5.85 -24.53 3.10
C LYS A 50 -6.72 -24.85 1.88
N GLY A 51 -6.90 -23.89 0.95
CA GLY A 51 -7.64 -24.09 -0.29
C GLY A 51 -6.83 -24.67 -1.45
N HIS A 52 -5.49 -24.66 -1.35
CA HIS A 52 -4.59 -24.81 -2.50
C HIS A 52 -3.28 -25.51 -2.13
N ASN A 53 -3.25 -26.85 -2.26
CA ASN A 53 -2.10 -27.69 -1.88
C ASN A 53 -0.78 -27.38 -2.61
N SER A 54 -0.83 -26.67 -3.74
CA SER A 54 0.33 -26.31 -4.55
C SER A 54 0.82 -24.88 -4.35
N VAL A 55 0.09 -24.04 -3.61
CA VAL A 55 0.45 -22.63 -3.46
C VAL A 55 1.50 -22.46 -2.36
N LYS A 56 2.61 -21.84 -2.73
CA LYS A 56 3.62 -21.38 -1.79
C LYS A 56 3.14 -20.09 -1.13
N VAL A 57 3.24 -20.01 0.20
CA VAL A 57 2.91 -18.79 0.93
C VAL A 57 4.10 -18.38 1.80
N ASP A 58 4.71 -17.25 1.48
CA ASP A 58 5.73 -16.61 2.31
C ASP A 58 5.11 -15.43 3.09
N THR A 59 5.63 -15.17 4.29
CA THR A 59 5.18 -14.06 5.13
C THR A 59 6.35 -13.16 5.48
N LEU A 60 6.17 -11.84 5.35
CA LEU A 60 7.17 -10.85 5.74
C LEU A 60 6.56 -9.80 6.67
N ARG A 61 7.27 -9.47 7.74
CA ARG A 61 6.93 -8.31 8.56
C ARG A 61 7.15 -7.04 7.75
N LEU A 62 6.12 -6.18 7.69
CA LEU A 62 6.25 -4.83 7.18
C LEU A 62 5.35 -3.86 7.93
N ASP A 63 5.92 -2.74 8.35
CA ASP A 63 5.16 -1.57 8.78
C ASP A 63 5.20 -0.52 7.68
N LEU A 64 4.09 -0.35 6.97
CA LEU A 64 3.96 0.63 5.89
C LEU A 64 4.01 2.07 6.41
N ALA A 65 3.91 2.28 7.72
CA ALA A 65 4.14 3.57 8.34
C ALA A 65 5.62 3.82 8.70
N ASN A 66 6.52 2.89 8.37
CA ASN A 66 7.97 3.03 8.50
C ASN A 66 8.61 2.89 7.11
N LEU A 67 8.59 3.97 6.34
CA LEU A 67 9.13 4.10 4.98
C LEU A 67 10.60 3.72 4.91
N ASP A 68 11.40 4.04 5.93
CA ASP A 68 12.83 3.69 5.97
C ASP A 68 13.05 2.17 5.95
N SER A 69 12.08 1.42 6.46
CA SER A 69 12.12 -0.06 6.44
C SER A 69 11.72 -0.66 5.10
N ILE A 70 10.92 0.04 4.28
CA ILE A 70 10.33 -0.49 3.05
C ILE A 70 11.40 -1.00 2.06
N PRO A 71 12.47 -0.24 1.73
CA PRO A 71 13.48 -0.71 0.78
C PRO A 71 14.10 -2.05 1.18
N SER A 72 14.40 -2.24 2.46
CA SER A 72 15.00 -3.48 2.95
C SER A 72 14.06 -4.69 2.83
N VAL A 73 12.75 -4.47 3.00
CA VAL A 73 11.74 -5.53 2.84
C VAL A 73 11.52 -5.83 1.36
N ILE A 74 11.48 -4.80 0.51
CA ILE A 74 11.44 -4.97 -0.94
C ILE A 74 12.62 -5.81 -1.44
N THR A 75 13.85 -5.57 -0.96
CA THR A 75 15.01 -6.42 -1.30
C THR A 75 14.79 -7.88 -0.90
N LYS A 76 14.17 -8.15 0.25
CA LYS A 76 13.82 -9.53 0.65
C LYS A 76 12.80 -10.15 -0.30
N ILE A 77 11.79 -9.39 -0.73
CA ILE A 77 10.80 -9.85 -1.71
C ILE A 77 11.49 -10.17 -3.05
N ASP A 78 12.36 -9.29 -3.52
CA ASP A 78 13.11 -9.50 -4.77
C ASP A 78 13.95 -10.79 -4.70
N HIS A 79 14.59 -11.07 -3.55
CA HIS A 79 15.28 -12.36 -3.35
C HIS A 79 14.35 -13.57 -3.34
N LEU A 80 13.14 -13.45 -2.78
CA LEU A 80 12.13 -14.52 -2.80
C LEU A 80 11.55 -14.77 -4.20
N THR A 81 11.72 -13.82 -5.13
CA THR A 81 11.06 -13.79 -6.44
C THR A 81 12.04 -13.69 -7.62
N GLU A 82 13.34 -13.95 -7.41
CA GLU A 82 14.41 -13.71 -8.40
C GLU A 82 14.17 -14.39 -9.76
N ASN A 83 13.47 -15.52 -9.78
CA ASN A 83 13.16 -16.29 -11.01
C ASN A 83 11.65 -16.47 -11.21
N GLU A 84 10.85 -15.53 -10.72
CA GLU A 84 9.39 -15.61 -10.75
C GLU A 84 8.77 -14.42 -11.52
N ASP A 85 7.58 -14.65 -12.07
CA ASP A 85 6.77 -13.62 -12.69
C ASP A 85 5.95 -12.92 -11.59
N VAL A 86 6.49 -11.83 -11.02
CA VAL A 86 5.72 -10.95 -10.10
C VAL A 86 4.62 -10.27 -10.91
N GLU A 87 3.44 -10.89 -10.90
CA GLU A 87 2.35 -10.51 -11.78
C GLU A 87 1.37 -9.55 -11.11
N VAL A 88 1.12 -9.72 -9.81
CA VAL A 88 0.14 -8.87 -9.12
C VAL A 88 0.75 -8.27 -7.87
N VAL A 89 0.64 -6.94 -7.76
CA VAL A 89 0.90 -6.20 -6.53
C VAL A 89 -0.44 -5.68 -6.01
N PHE A 90 -0.85 -6.17 -4.85
CA PHE A 90 -2.08 -5.76 -4.19
C PHE A 90 -1.79 -4.93 -2.95
N PHE A 91 -2.12 -3.63 -3.01
CA PHE A 91 -1.97 -2.70 -1.89
C PHE A 91 -3.31 -2.53 -1.17
N ASN A 92 -3.45 -3.19 -0.02
CA ASN A 92 -4.68 -3.23 0.76
C ASN A 92 -4.66 -2.34 2.02
N ALA A 93 -3.48 -1.89 2.44
CA ALA A 93 -3.31 -1.28 3.75
C ALA A 93 -4.14 0.00 3.96
N ALA A 94 -4.76 0.10 5.14
CA ALA A 94 -5.46 1.28 5.61
C ALA A 94 -5.29 1.44 7.13
N ARG A 95 -5.28 2.70 7.59
CA ARG A 95 -5.36 3.07 9.01
C ARG A 95 -6.71 3.75 9.23
N ILE A 96 -7.59 3.13 10.01
CA ILE A 96 -8.92 3.68 10.30
C ILE A 96 -8.92 4.17 11.74
N LYS A 97 -9.10 5.47 11.93
CA LYS A 97 -9.19 6.11 13.24
C LYS A 97 -10.24 7.21 13.22
N PRO A 98 -11.44 6.97 13.78
CA PRO A 98 -12.46 7.99 13.94
C PRO A 98 -12.03 9.09 14.92
N SER A 99 -12.49 10.31 14.68
CA SER A 99 -12.24 11.49 15.52
C SER A 99 -13.31 12.56 15.26
N GLU A 100 -13.44 13.54 16.16
CA GLU A 100 -14.28 14.71 15.88
C GLU A 100 -13.67 15.55 14.74
N PRO A 101 -14.45 16.10 13.80
CA PRO A 101 -13.90 16.73 12.58
C PRO A 101 -12.89 17.86 12.86
N LEU A 102 -13.12 18.66 13.90
CA LEU A 102 -12.21 19.72 14.35
C LEU A 102 -11.32 19.28 15.52
N GLY A 103 -11.43 18.02 15.95
CA GLY A 103 -10.61 17.40 16.98
C GLY A 103 -9.40 16.65 16.44
N VAL A 104 -9.27 16.50 15.11
CA VAL A 104 -8.07 15.94 14.47
C VAL A 104 -6.92 16.92 14.65
N SER A 105 -5.84 16.49 15.28
CA SER A 105 -4.68 17.36 15.43
C SER A 105 -3.99 17.58 14.07
N VAL A 106 -3.36 18.74 13.89
CA VAL A 106 -2.54 19.00 12.70
C VAL A 106 -1.43 17.96 12.56
N GLN A 107 -0.88 17.47 13.68
CA GLN A 107 0.10 16.40 13.68
C GLN A 107 -0.46 15.11 13.09
N GLU A 108 -1.70 14.74 13.41
CA GLU A 108 -2.33 13.53 12.87
C GLU A 108 -2.59 13.67 11.37
N ILE A 109 -3.08 14.83 10.91
CA ILE A 109 -3.21 15.13 9.48
C ILE A 109 -1.84 15.06 8.80
N ASP A 110 -0.80 15.65 9.40
CA ASP A 110 0.57 15.57 8.87
C ASP A 110 1.11 14.13 8.87
N GLU A 111 0.85 13.30 9.89
CA GLU A 111 1.24 11.88 9.89
C GLU A 111 0.51 11.05 8.84
N ASP A 112 -0.70 11.46 8.45
CA ASP A 112 -1.54 10.81 7.45
C ASP A 112 -1.30 11.36 6.02
N PHE A 113 -0.80 12.58 5.86
CA PHE A 113 -0.45 13.23 4.57
C PHE A 113 1.03 13.38 4.27
N LYS A 114 1.88 13.23 5.29
CA LYS A 114 3.30 13.62 5.36
C LYS A 114 3.96 13.69 3.99
N VAL A 115 4.19 14.93 3.55
CA VAL A 115 4.90 15.29 2.31
C VAL A 115 6.40 15.52 2.59
N TRP A 116 6.80 15.48 3.87
CA TRP A 116 8.14 15.87 4.32
C TRP A 116 9.18 14.76 4.15
N SER A 117 9.67 14.59 2.94
CA SER A 117 11.03 14.06 2.72
C SER A 117 12.03 15.20 2.97
N HIS A 118 12.64 15.19 4.15
CA HIS A 118 14.01 15.66 4.38
C HIS A 118 14.45 17.01 3.73
N TYR A 119 13.66 18.10 3.79
CA TYR A 119 14.10 19.41 3.26
C TYR A 119 14.59 20.43 4.32
N TYR A 120 14.56 20.11 5.62
CA TYR A 120 14.93 21.06 6.70
C TYR A 120 16.31 20.80 7.31
N TYR A 121 17.03 19.76 6.88
CA TYR A 121 18.40 19.51 7.36
C TYR A 121 19.50 19.95 6.40
N THR A 122 19.21 20.15 5.11
CA THR A 122 20.21 20.59 4.12
C THR A 122 20.40 22.11 4.06
N THR A 123 19.40 22.90 4.47
CA THR A 123 19.51 24.38 4.44
C THR A 123 20.34 24.95 5.59
N THR A 124 20.43 24.28 6.74
CA THR A 124 21.24 24.78 7.87
C THR A 124 22.74 24.49 7.69
N THR A 125 23.11 23.43 6.97
CA THR A 125 24.51 23.07 6.71
C THR A 125 25.13 23.90 5.58
N LEU A 126 24.32 24.43 4.65
CA LEU A 126 24.80 25.30 3.57
C LEU A 126 24.85 26.79 3.95
N LEU A 127 24.19 27.21 5.04
CA LEU A 127 24.26 28.60 5.52
C LEU A 127 25.37 28.85 6.56
N HIS A 128 25.94 27.81 7.18
CA HIS A 128 27.04 27.97 8.13
C HIS A 128 28.43 28.07 7.49
N SER A 129 28.56 27.78 6.19
CA SER A 129 29.83 27.84 5.46
C SER A 129 30.06 29.13 4.68
N ALA A 130 29.14 30.10 4.72
CA ALA A 130 29.20 31.31 3.89
C ALA A 130 29.20 32.66 4.64
N VAL A 131 29.19 32.69 5.98
CA VAL A 131 29.27 33.96 6.74
C VAL A 131 30.17 33.81 7.97
N PRO A 132 31.28 34.57 8.09
CA PRO A 132 32.02 34.66 9.35
C PRO A 132 31.15 35.34 10.41
N LEU A 133 30.87 34.65 11.53
CA LEU A 133 30.17 35.26 12.66
C LEU A 133 31.09 36.28 13.37
N PRO A 134 30.56 37.44 13.81
CA PRO A 134 31.24 38.28 14.79
C PRO A 134 31.37 37.55 16.13
N ASN A 135 32.47 37.80 16.84
CA ASN A 135 32.76 37.28 18.18
C ASN A 135 31.54 37.36 19.13
N PRO A 136 31.12 36.26 19.80
CA PRO A 136 29.98 36.30 20.69
C PRO A 136 30.40 36.72 22.11
N THR A 137 30.03 37.93 22.53
CA THR A 137 29.73 38.18 23.95
C THR A 137 28.36 37.56 24.23
N GLN A 138 28.34 36.34 24.79
CA GLN A 138 27.09 35.64 25.14
C GLN A 138 26.48 36.14 26.46
N PRO A 139 25.16 36.39 26.51
CA PRO A 139 24.35 36.06 27.66
C PRO A 139 23.82 34.61 27.55
N ASN A 140 23.83 33.89 28.67
CA ASN A 140 23.37 32.52 28.81
C ASN A 140 21.90 32.36 28.37
N HIS A 141 21.65 31.67 27.26
CA HIS A 141 20.34 31.09 26.97
C HIS A 141 20.37 29.58 27.30
N PRO A 142 19.32 29.06 27.96
CA PRO A 142 19.25 27.65 28.31
C PRO A 142 19.22 26.79 27.04
N LYS A 143 20.10 25.79 26.97
CA LYS A 143 20.08 24.77 25.93
C LYS A 143 18.78 23.98 26.05
N THR A 144 17.78 24.31 25.23
CA THR A 144 16.62 23.44 25.06
C THR A 144 17.12 22.19 24.36
N GLN A 145 17.24 21.08 25.09
CA GLN A 145 17.37 19.76 24.49
C GLN A 145 16.16 19.55 23.59
N ILE A 146 16.37 19.56 22.28
CA ILE A 146 15.36 19.09 21.34
C ILE A 146 15.19 17.61 21.66
N ALA A 147 14.03 17.26 22.21
CA ALA A 147 13.67 15.89 22.50
C ALA A 147 13.89 15.04 21.24
N ASN A 148 14.37 13.80 21.42
CA ASN A 148 14.48 12.80 20.36
C ASN A 148 13.27 12.90 19.42
N PRO A 149 13.46 12.89 18.08
CA PRO A 149 12.33 12.86 17.17
C PRO A 149 11.56 11.58 17.47
N LEU A 150 10.42 11.75 18.15
CA LEU A 150 9.44 10.71 18.39
C LEU A 150 9.18 10.03 17.05
N SER A 151 9.45 8.73 16.97
CA SER A 151 9.07 7.80 15.91
C SER A 151 7.89 8.32 15.08
N LEU A 152 8.20 9.05 14.01
CA LEU A 152 7.21 9.72 13.16
C LEU A 152 6.55 8.64 12.31
N THR A 153 5.30 8.32 12.61
CA THR A 153 4.48 7.37 11.86
C THR A 153 4.19 7.99 10.50
N GLN A 154 4.62 7.35 9.42
CA GLN A 154 4.48 7.82 8.04
C GLN A 154 3.22 7.26 7.35
N THR A 155 2.81 7.89 6.25
CA THR A 155 1.51 7.63 5.61
C THR A 155 1.47 6.37 4.75
N THR A 156 0.26 5.86 4.51
CA THR A 156 0.04 4.77 3.54
C THR A 156 0.27 5.19 2.08
N ASN A 157 0.08 6.47 1.73
CA ASN A 157 0.23 6.95 0.34
C ASN A 157 1.70 7.03 -0.10
N LEU A 158 2.61 7.46 0.78
CA LEU A 158 4.04 7.43 0.46
C LEU A 158 4.56 5.99 0.34
N ALA A 159 4.07 5.08 1.18
CA ALA A 159 4.41 3.68 1.06
C ALA A 159 3.94 3.10 -0.29
N LEU A 160 2.70 3.40 -0.70
CA LEU A 160 2.19 3.05 -2.03
C LEU A 160 3.08 3.63 -3.14
N TYR A 161 3.50 4.89 -3.02
CA TYR A 161 4.38 5.52 -4.00
C TYR A 161 5.74 4.80 -4.12
N ILE A 162 6.41 4.50 -3.00
CA ILE A 162 7.69 3.76 -2.99
C ILE A 162 7.53 2.36 -3.62
N ILE A 163 6.45 1.65 -3.27
CA ILE A 163 6.14 0.34 -3.84
C ILE A 163 5.89 0.46 -5.34
N ALA A 164 5.12 1.47 -5.79
CA ALA A 164 4.85 1.71 -7.19
C ALA A 164 6.13 2.05 -7.98
N GLN A 165 7.02 2.88 -7.42
CA GLN A 165 8.33 3.18 -8.03
C GLN A 165 9.15 1.91 -8.31
N HIS A 166 9.06 0.92 -7.42
CA HIS A 166 9.79 -0.34 -7.57
C HIS A 166 9.10 -1.32 -8.52
N TYR A 167 7.79 -1.52 -8.38
CA TYR A 167 7.09 -2.60 -9.08
C TYR A 167 6.47 -2.19 -10.41
N LEU A 168 6.07 -0.93 -10.65
CA LEU A 168 5.50 -0.55 -11.94
C LEU A 168 6.47 -0.81 -13.13
N PRO A 169 7.75 -0.42 -13.08
CA PRO A 169 8.69 -0.74 -14.17
C PRO A 169 8.85 -2.25 -14.42
N ARG A 170 8.80 -3.06 -13.35
CA ARG A 170 8.87 -4.53 -13.44
C ARG A 170 7.62 -5.10 -14.09
N LEU A 171 6.44 -4.62 -13.70
CA LEU A 171 5.17 -5.01 -14.30
C LEU A 171 5.11 -4.63 -15.79
N GLN A 172 5.64 -3.46 -16.18
CA GLN A 172 5.75 -3.05 -17.59
C GLN A 172 6.68 -3.97 -18.38
N THR A 173 7.80 -4.37 -17.78
CA THR A 173 8.74 -5.34 -18.37
C THR A 173 8.06 -6.69 -18.59
N LEU A 174 7.30 -7.16 -17.60
CA LEU A 174 6.52 -8.40 -17.66
C LEU A 174 5.42 -8.35 -18.74
N ALA A 175 4.73 -7.22 -18.86
CA ALA A 175 3.70 -7.02 -19.89
C ALA A 175 4.29 -7.07 -21.29
N SER A 176 5.51 -6.55 -21.47
CA SER A 176 6.21 -6.49 -22.76
C SER A 176 6.85 -7.83 -23.17
N SER A 177 7.15 -8.70 -22.21
CA SER A 177 7.83 -9.99 -22.44
C SER A 177 6.87 -11.17 -22.70
N SER A 178 5.57 -11.00 -22.48
CA SER A 178 4.58 -12.08 -22.58
C SER A 178 4.28 -12.45 -24.04
N SER A 179 5.02 -13.43 -24.57
CA SER A 179 4.73 -14.13 -25.84
C SER A 179 4.04 -15.49 -25.61
N SER A 180 3.44 -15.67 -24.42
CA SER A 180 2.84 -16.91 -23.95
C SER A 180 1.42 -17.14 -24.51
N PRO A 181 1.02 -18.39 -24.82
CA PRO A 181 -0.35 -18.74 -25.23
C PRO A 181 -1.42 -18.49 -24.13
N SER A 182 -1.01 -18.35 -22.87
CA SER A 182 -1.84 -17.74 -21.82
C SER A 182 -1.15 -16.44 -21.38
N PRO A 183 -1.65 -15.26 -21.79
CA PRO A 183 -1.00 -14.00 -21.51
C PRO A 183 -1.04 -13.70 -20.01
N LEU A 184 0.09 -13.25 -19.47
CA LEU A 184 0.16 -12.72 -18.12
C LEU A 184 -0.68 -11.43 -18.04
N LYS A 185 -1.17 -11.11 -16.84
CA LYS A 185 -1.98 -9.91 -16.55
C LYS A 185 -1.32 -9.09 -15.44
N PRO A 186 -0.18 -8.41 -15.73
CA PRO A 186 0.53 -7.63 -14.75
C PRO A 186 -0.38 -6.54 -14.17
N ALA A 187 -0.49 -6.43 -12.85
CA ALA A 187 -1.42 -5.49 -12.23
C ALA A 187 -0.90 -4.86 -10.93
N LEU A 188 -1.21 -3.58 -10.76
CA LEU A 188 -1.16 -2.87 -9.48
C LEU A 188 -2.60 -2.56 -9.05
N LEU A 189 -3.09 -3.25 -8.04
CA LEU A 189 -4.45 -3.11 -7.54
C LEU A 189 -4.42 -2.50 -6.14
N VAL A 190 -5.26 -1.50 -5.89
CA VAL A 190 -5.24 -0.73 -4.64
C VAL A 190 -6.63 -0.69 -4.01
N THR A 191 -6.76 -1.17 -2.76
CA THR A 191 -8.01 -1.06 -2.00
C THR A 191 -8.27 0.37 -1.59
N ASN A 192 -9.44 0.88 -1.94
CA ASN A 192 -9.94 2.20 -1.59
C ASN A 192 -11.37 2.11 -1.04
N SER A 193 -12.03 3.25 -0.83
CA SER A 193 -13.38 3.36 -0.26
C SER A 193 -14.21 4.38 -1.04
N ALA A 194 -15.43 4.66 -0.57
CA ALA A 194 -16.26 5.75 -1.08
C ALA A 194 -15.77 7.15 -0.65
N LEU A 195 -14.87 7.22 0.33
CA LEU A 195 -14.44 8.48 0.95
C LEU A 195 -13.81 9.53 0.01
N PRO A 196 -13.23 9.20 -1.17
CA PRO A 196 -12.81 10.21 -2.13
C PRO A 196 -13.94 11.13 -2.62
N TRP A 197 -15.17 10.64 -2.66
CA TRP A 197 -16.34 11.39 -3.15
C TRP A 197 -17.48 11.49 -2.13
N ASP A 198 -17.49 10.63 -1.12
CA ASP A 198 -18.46 10.62 -0.01
C ASP A 198 -17.72 10.65 1.33
N PRO A 199 -17.12 11.81 1.70
CA PRO A 199 -16.30 11.91 2.90
C PRO A 199 -17.16 11.82 4.17
N ILE A 200 -16.70 11.04 5.14
CA ILE A 200 -17.34 10.93 6.46
C ILE A 200 -16.68 11.96 7.39
N PRO A 201 -17.44 12.89 8.01
CA PRO A 201 -16.85 13.93 8.87
C PRO A 201 -15.95 13.39 9.98
N GLN A 202 -16.35 12.29 10.61
CA GLN A 202 -15.59 11.65 11.68
C GLN A 202 -14.31 10.94 11.21
N LEU A 203 -14.12 10.84 9.90
CA LEU A 203 -12.98 10.25 9.23
C LEU A 203 -12.31 11.29 8.33
N LEU A 204 -12.24 12.56 8.76
CA LEU A 204 -11.73 13.68 7.96
C LEU A 204 -10.34 13.38 7.37
N SER A 205 -9.38 13.00 8.21
CA SER A 205 -8.01 12.68 7.77
C SER A 205 -8.01 11.50 6.79
N LEU A 206 -8.66 10.40 7.16
CA LEU A 206 -8.75 9.21 6.31
C LEU A 206 -9.42 9.49 4.96
N SER A 207 -10.47 10.31 4.93
CA SER A 207 -11.19 10.65 3.70
C SER A 207 -10.28 11.40 2.74
N ALA A 208 -9.55 12.37 3.27
CA ALA A 208 -8.60 13.15 2.50
C ALA A 208 -7.41 12.27 2.02
N VAL A 209 -6.92 11.34 2.85
CA VAL A 209 -5.90 10.33 2.45
C VAL A 209 -6.40 9.44 1.32
N LYS A 210 -7.65 8.95 1.40
CA LYS A 210 -8.25 8.07 0.39
C LYS A 210 -8.49 8.81 -0.93
N ALA A 211 -8.85 10.10 -0.86
CA ALA A 211 -8.92 10.97 -2.04
C ALA A 211 -7.55 11.13 -2.73
N ALA A 212 -6.49 11.39 -1.95
CA ALA A 212 -5.13 11.46 -2.48
C ALA A 212 -4.65 10.11 -3.05
N GLN A 213 -5.00 8.99 -2.41
CA GLN A 213 -4.71 7.65 -2.90
C GLN A 213 -5.39 7.38 -4.24
N ALA A 214 -6.68 7.70 -4.36
CA ALA A 214 -7.44 7.54 -5.60
C ALA A 214 -6.82 8.35 -6.74
N ASN A 215 -6.51 9.63 -6.47
CA ASN A 215 -5.89 10.51 -7.44
C ASN A 215 -4.50 10.00 -7.90
N MET A 216 -3.70 9.48 -6.97
CA MET A 216 -2.38 8.90 -7.28
C MET A 216 -2.51 7.70 -8.23
N VAL A 217 -3.41 6.76 -7.95
CA VAL A 217 -3.62 5.56 -8.77
C VAL A 217 -4.18 5.93 -10.15
N GLN A 218 -5.14 6.85 -10.22
CA GLN A 218 -5.64 7.38 -11.50
C GLN A 218 -4.54 8.09 -12.31
N SER A 219 -3.62 8.78 -11.63
CA SER A 219 -2.48 9.43 -12.29
C SER A 219 -1.50 8.41 -12.85
N PHE A 220 -1.24 7.32 -12.13
CA PHE A 220 -0.43 6.20 -12.63
C PHE A 220 -1.08 5.52 -13.84
N ASP A 221 -2.37 5.19 -13.77
CA ASP A 221 -3.10 4.60 -14.90
C ASP A 221 -2.96 5.47 -16.17
N ARG A 222 -3.18 6.79 -16.05
CA ARG A 222 -3.03 7.72 -17.17
C ARG A 222 -1.59 7.81 -17.68
N ALA A 223 -0.61 7.85 -16.77
CA ALA A 223 0.81 7.97 -17.12
C ALA A 223 1.35 6.72 -17.81
N PHE A 224 0.84 5.54 -17.44
CA PHE A 224 1.28 4.24 -17.95
C PHE A 224 0.23 3.58 -18.85
N ALA A 225 -0.72 4.35 -19.36
CA ALA A 225 -1.74 3.87 -20.29
C ALA A 225 -1.09 3.23 -21.53
N GLY A 226 -1.58 2.06 -21.92
CA GLY A 226 -1.04 1.29 -23.04
C GLY A 226 0.24 0.50 -22.74
N SER A 227 0.76 0.54 -21.51
CA SER A 227 1.92 -0.28 -21.10
C SER A 227 1.61 -1.77 -20.92
N GLY A 228 0.34 -2.17 -21.00
CA GLY A 228 -0.13 -3.53 -20.74
C GLY A 228 -0.27 -3.87 -19.26
N VAL A 229 0.04 -2.95 -18.35
CA VAL A 229 -0.19 -3.10 -16.91
C VAL A 229 -1.58 -2.61 -16.54
N HIS A 230 -2.35 -3.42 -15.80
CA HIS A 230 -3.64 -3.00 -15.25
C HIS A 230 -3.41 -2.28 -13.91
N ILE A 231 -3.67 -0.98 -13.87
CA ILE A 231 -3.56 -0.16 -12.67
C ILE A 231 -4.98 0.22 -12.23
N GLY A 232 -5.40 -0.19 -11.04
CA GLY A 232 -6.79 0.04 -10.66
C GLY A 232 -7.12 0.08 -9.18
N LEU A 233 -8.31 0.63 -8.91
CA LEU A 233 -8.87 0.89 -7.60
C LEU A 233 -10.03 -0.07 -7.31
N ILE A 234 -9.95 -0.73 -6.16
CA ILE A 234 -11.03 -1.54 -5.61
C ILE A 234 -11.75 -0.72 -4.55
N HIS A 235 -12.85 -0.05 -4.91
CA HIS A 235 -13.61 0.75 -3.96
C HIS A 235 -14.56 -0.14 -3.17
N VAL A 236 -14.23 -0.35 -1.89
CA VAL A 236 -15.10 -1.03 -0.93
C VAL A 236 -15.91 0.04 -0.20
N CYS A 237 -17.16 0.22 -0.63
CA CYS A 237 -18.01 1.34 -0.27
C CYS A 237 -18.89 1.02 0.94
N GLY A 238 -18.27 0.79 2.11
CA GLY A 238 -19.00 0.62 3.36
C GLY A 238 -18.29 -0.25 4.37
N GLN A 239 -19.02 -0.66 5.41
CA GLN A 239 -18.49 -1.54 6.44
C GLN A 239 -18.38 -2.96 5.92
N VAL A 240 -17.21 -3.59 6.12
CA VAL A 240 -16.99 -4.99 5.78
C VAL A 240 -17.36 -5.88 6.96
N ALA A 241 -18.23 -6.87 6.73
CA ALA A 241 -18.58 -7.86 7.73
C ALA A 241 -18.91 -9.22 7.08
N PRO A 242 -18.59 -10.36 7.70
CA PRO A 242 -18.88 -11.67 7.12
C PRO A 242 -20.36 -11.94 6.81
N GLY A 243 -21.27 -11.32 7.58
CA GLY A 243 -22.72 -11.47 7.39
C GLY A 243 -23.35 -10.57 6.33
N ASN A 244 -22.57 -9.67 5.72
CA ASN A 244 -23.08 -8.74 4.71
C ASN A 244 -23.34 -9.45 3.37
N LYS A 245 -24.34 -8.99 2.61
CA LYS A 245 -24.71 -9.58 1.33
C LYS A 245 -23.61 -9.37 0.28
N VAL A 246 -23.10 -8.14 0.16
CA VAL A 246 -22.05 -7.81 -0.82
C VAL A 246 -20.72 -7.46 -0.15
N LEU A 247 -20.75 -6.68 0.94
CA LEU A 247 -19.56 -6.23 1.66
C LEU A 247 -19.05 -7.26 2.67
N ASN A 248 -18.95 -8.52 2.24
CA ASN A 248 -18.25 -9.57 2.96
C ASN A 248 -16.87 -9.85 2.30
N PRO A 249 -15.89 -10.37 3.05
CA PRO A 249 -14.55 -10.62 2.53
C PRO A 249 -14.49 -11.49 1.27
N GLY A 250 -15.34 -12.53 1.18
CA GLY A 250 -15.37 -13.44 0.04
C GLY A 250 -15.82 -12.76 -1.24
N THR A 251 -16.96 -12.06 -1.20
CA THR A 251 -17.48 -11.32 -2.36
C THR A 251 -16.54 -10.18 -2.78
N ILE A 252 -15.89 -9.50 -1.83
CA ILE A 252 -14.88 -8.48 -2.17
C ILE A 252 -13.70 -9.13 -2.92
N ALA A 253 -13.23 -10.30 -2.47
CA ALA A 253 -12.16 -11.02 -3.14
C ALA A 253 -12.54 -11.48 -4.55
N GLU A 254 -13.74 -12.05 -4.71
CA GLU A 254 -14.28 -12.46 -6.01
C GLU A 254 -14.35 -11.29 -6.99
N ARG A 255 -14.89 -10.14 -6.56
CA ARG A 255 -14.99 -8.94 -7.41
C ARG A 255 -13.62 -8.33 -7.74
N THR A 256 -12.66 -8.40 -6.80
CA THR A 256 -11.28 -7.96 -7.03
C THR A 256 -10.61 -8.80 -8.11
N VAL A 257 -10.74 -10.12 -8.02
CA VAL A 257 -10.20 -11.05 -9.01
C VAL A 257 -10.92 -10.90 -10.36
N ALA A 258 -12.23 -10.73 -10.38
CA ALA A 258 -12.98 -10.50 -11.62
C ALA A 258 -12.52 -9.20 -12.31
N PHE A 259 -12.27 -8.13 -11.55
CA PHE A 259 -11.74 -6.89 -12.09
C PHE A 259 -10.34 -7.07 -12.71
N TRP A 260 -9.45 -7.80 -12.03
CA TRP A 260 -8.15 -8.21 -12.58
C TRP A 260 -8.26 -9.08 -13.84
N GLU A 261 -9.18 -10.05 -13.85
CA GLU A 261 -9.40 -10.93 -15.00
C GLU A 261 -9.88 -10.14 -16.23
N VAL A 262 -10.71 -9.12 -16.04
CA VAL A 262 -11.14 -8.21 -17.11
C VAL A 262 -9.95 -7.40 -17.65
N GLY A 263 -9.03 -6.99 -16.78
CA GLY A 263 -7.78 -6.30 -17.16
C GLY A 263 -8.00 -4.92 -17.81
N ARG A 264 -9.16 -4.31 -17.59
CA ARG A 264 -9.57 -3.03 -18.19
C ARG A 264 -10.38 -2.20 -17.19
N GLY A 265 -10.36 -0.88 -17.42
CA GLY A 265 -10.99 0.09 -16.52
C GLY A 265 -10.11 0.38 -15.31
N VAL A 266 -10.34 1.53 -14.69
CA VAL A 266 -9.50 2.02 -13.58
C VAL A 266 -10.13 1.71 -12.22
N GLU A 267 -11.45 1.53 -12.17
CA GLU A 267 -12.18 1.45 -10.90
C GLU A 267 -13.25 0.37 -10.96
N VAL A 268 -13.40 -0.36 -9.85
CA VAL A 268 -14.57 -1.18 -9.55
C VAL A 268 -15.17 -0.72 -8.22
N ARG A 269 -16.49 -0.57 -8.18
CA ARG A 269 -17.23 -0.23 -6.96
C ARG A 269 -17.93 -1.48 -6.42
N ILE A 270 -17.72 -1.72 -5.14
CA ILE A 270 -18.31 -2.81 -4.39
C ILE A 270 -19.11 -2.16 -3.28
N GLU A 271 -20.43 -2.17 -3.42
CA GLU A 271 -21.39 -1.54 -2.51
C GLU A 271 -22.58 -2.47 -2.30
N GLU A 272 -23.28 -2.30 -1.19
CA GLU A 272 -24.57 -2.96 -0.99
C GLU A 272 -25.58 -2.40 -2.00
N GLU A 273 -26.56 -3.24 -2.37
CA GLU A 273 -27.71 -2.84 -3.21
C GLU A 273 -28.70 -1.93 -2.47
#